data_AF-A0A1S9REV8-F1
#
_entry.id   AF-A0A1S9REV8-F1
#
_cell.length_a   1.000
_cell.length_b   1.000
_cell.length_c   1.000
_cell.angle_alpha   90.00
_cell.angle_beta   90.00
_cell.angle_gamma   90.00
#
_symmetry.space_group_name_H-M   'P 1'
#
loop_
_entity.id
_entity.type
_entity.pdbx_description
1 polymer ?
#
loop_
_entity_poly.entity_id
_entity_poly.type
_entity_poly.pdbx_seq_one_letter_code
_entity_poly.pdbx_strand_id
1 'polypeptide(L)'
;MQFSYRVFDALMALALLTPVIAVPVSTVAAGAVAWADPQDCHRFYECPVGGKPVLKTCGPGTAFQAKTSVCDFERLVESCWHH
;
A
#
# COMPACT_ATOMS: atom_id res chain seq x y z
N MET A 1 40.59 31.59 8.36
CA MET A 1 39.58 31.32 7.32
C MET A 1 39.39 29.82 7.06
N GLN A 2 40.43 28.96 7.07
CA GLN A 2 40.31 27.49 6.87
C GLN A 2 39.47 26.74 7.93
N PHE A 3 39.55 27.15 9.20
CA PHE A 3 38.85 26.48 10.32
C PHE A 3 37.33 26.52 10.18
N SER A 4 36.80 27.64 9.70
CA SER A 4 35.38 27.84 9.49
C SER A 4 34.85 26.92 8.38
N TYR A 5 35.57 26.77 7.25
CA TYR A 5 35.16 25.91 6.14
C TYR A 5 35.09 24.43 6.51
N ARG A 6 36.02 23.93 7.35
CA ARG A 6 35.99 22.53 7.82
C ARG A 6 34.78 22.21 8.69
N VAL A 7 34.32 23.19 9.48
CA VAL A 7 33.10 23.07 10.27
C VAL A 7 31.88 23.06 9.36
N PHE A 8 31.84 23.90 8.32
CA PHE A 8 30.76 23.88 7.34
C PHE A 8 30.68 22.58 6.54
N ASP A 9 31.83 22.04 6.08
CA ASP A 9 31.89 20.76 5.37
C ASP A 9 31.40 19.59 6.25
N ALA A 10 31.77 19.58 7.53
CA ALA A 10 31.33 18.54 8.47
C ALA A 10 29.82 18.61 8.76
N LEU A 11 29.24 19.81 8.83
CA LEU A 11 27.79 20.01 9.03
C LEU A 11 26.98 19.54 7.80
N MET A 12 27.47 19.82 6.59
CA MET A 12 26.83 19.37 5.36
C MET A 12 26.91 17.85 5.18
N ALA A 13 28.02 17.23 5.57
CA ALA A 13 28.16 15.76 5.54
C ALA A 13 27.20 15.07 6.54
N LEU A 14 26.91 15.69 7.69
CA LEU A 14 25.98 15.15 8.67
C LEU A 14 24.53 15.12 8.15
N ALA A 15 24.14 16.11 7.33
CA ALA A 15 22.83 16.16 6.67
C ALA A 15 22.64 15.08 5.60
N LEU A 16 23.73 14.55 5.03
CA LEU A 16 23.69 13.45 4.06
C LEU A 16 23.63 12.07 4.73
N LEU A 17 24.01 11.97 6.00
CA LEU A 17 23.97 10.73 6.79
C LEU A 17 22.66 10.54 7.57
N THR A 18 21.85 11.59 7.72
CA THR A 18 20.47 11.41 8.18
C THR A 18 19.69 10.78 7.04
N PRO A 19 19.14 9.55 7.20
CA PRO A 19 18.10 9.11 6.29
C PRO A 19 16.96 10.10 6.50
N VAL A 20 16.78 11.01 5.55
CA VAL A 20 15.66 11.93 5.54
C VAL A 20 14.42 11.05 5.58
N ILE A 21 13.79 10.97 6.75
CA ILE A 21 12.50 10.33 6.96
C ILE A 21 11.46 11.27 6.32
N ALA A 22 11.52 11.37 4.99
CA ALA A 22 10.49 11.94 4.15
C ALA A 22 9.84 10.83 3.33
N VAL A 23 9.67 9.66 3.93
CA VAL A 23 8.57 8.79 3.52
C VAL A 23 7.35 9.41 4.19
N PRO A 24 6.39 9.99 3.46
CA PRO A 24 5.08 10.21 4.06
C PRO A 24 4.60 8.83 4.48
N VAL A 25 4.62 8.55 5.78
CA VAL A 25 3.92 7.42 6.39
C VAL A 25 2.43 7.73 6.29
N SER A 26 1.92 7.71 5.08
CA SER A 26 0.68 7.01 4.81
C SER A 26 1.09 5.55 4.76
N THR A 27 1.16 4.88 5.92
CA THR A 27 1.20 3.41 5.99
C THR A 27 -0.14 2.84 5.54
N VAL A 28 -0.52 3.11 4.28
CA VAL A 28 -1.32 2.16 3.53
C VAL A 28 -0.33 1.07 3.16
N ALA A 29 -0.42 -0.04 3.89
CA ALA A 29 0.31 -1.30 3.72
C ALA A 29 1.11 -1.39 2.41
N ALA A 30 2.40 -1.04 2.46
CA ALA A 30 3.34 -1.26 1.37
C ALA A 30 3.69 -2.76 1.24
N GLY A 31 2.70 -3.59 0.92
CA GLY A 31 2.97 -5.01 0.68
C GLY A 31 1.77 -5.95 0.60
N ALA A 32 0.56 -5.53 0.97
CA ALA A 32 -0.62 -6.38 0.79
C ALA A 32 -1.15 -6.21 -0.65
N VAL A 33 -0.72 -7.10 -1.55
CA VAL A 33 -1.29 -7.18 -2.91
C VAL A 33 -2.61 -7.94 -2.84
N ALA A 34 -3.71 -7.28 -3.22
CA ALA A 34 -5.06 -7.83 -3.25
C ALA A 34 -5.57 -8.01 -4.71
N TRP A 35 -6.29 -9.11 -4.97
CA TRP A 35 -6.60 -9.60 -6.32
C TRP A 35 -8.06 -10.08 -6.32
N ALA A 36 -8.86 -9.70 -7.32
CA ALA A 36 -10.24 -10.17 -7.41
C ALA A 36 -10.30 -11.68 -7.68
N ASP A 37 -11.27 -12.38 -7.08
CA ASP A 37 -11.61 -13.75 -7.48
C ASP A 37 -12.40 -13.71 -8.80
N PRO A 38 -11.97 -14.44 -9.85
CA PRO A 38 -12.68 -14.47 -11.12
C PRO A 38 -14.04 -15.20 -11.07
N GLN A 39 -14.35 -15.94 -10.00
CA GLN A 39 -15.61 -16.69 -9.89
C GLN A 39 -16.66 -16.01 -9.01
N ASP A 40 -16.25 -15.14 -8.10
CA ASP A 40 -17.13 -14.49 -7.14
C ASP A 40 -16.62 -13.08 -6.83
N CYS A 41 -17.38 -12.07 -7.25
CA CYS A 41 -16.98 -10.67 -7.07
C CYS A 41 -16.92 -10.23 -5.60
N HIS A 42 -17.52 -11.00 -4.68
CA HIS A 42 -17.44 -10.77 -3.23
C HIS A 42 -16.17 -11.34 -2.61
N ARG A 43 -15.36 -12.06 -3.39
CA ARG A 43 -14.13 -12.72 -2.94
C ARG A 43 -12.89 -12.08 -3.54
N PHE A 44 -11.80 -12.13 -2.77
CA PHE A 44 -10.50 -11.63 -3.18
C PHE A 44 -9.38 -12.39 -2.51
N TYR A 45 -8.23 -12.45 -3.17
CA TYR A 45 -7.00 -12.97 -2.60
C TYR A 45 -6.19 -11.83 -2.02
N GLU A 46 -5.64 -12.00 -0.82
CA GLU A 46 -4.68 -11.06 -0.23
C GLU A 46 -3.38 -11.80 0.06
N CYS A 47 -2.25 -11.25 -0.39
CA CYS A 47 -0.94 -11.81 -0.11
C CYS A 47 -0.28 -11.04 1.05
N PRO A 48 -0.14 -11.63 2.24
CA PRO A 48 0.67 -11.03 3.30
C PRO A 48 2.14 -11.07 2.93
N VAL A 49 2.92 -10.10 3.43
CA VAL A 49 4.36 -10.02 3.17
C VAL A 49 5.06 -11.32 3.56
N GLY A 50 5.70 -11.99 2.59
CA GLY A 50 6.40 -13.26 2.80
C GLY A 50 5.49 -14.49 2.96
N GLY A 51 4.19 -14.37 2.71
CA GLY A 51 3.22 -15.46 2.86
C GLY A 51 2.61 -15.96 1.55
N LYS A 52 1.59 -16.80 1.69
CA LYS A 52 0.77 -17.33 0.58
C LYS A 52 -0.50 -16.51 0.44
N PRO A 53 -1.07 -16.37 -0.78
CA PRO A 53 -2.34 -15.70 -0.97
C PRO A 53 -3.45 -16.39 -0.15
N VAL A 54 -4.21 -15.58 0.57
CA VAL A 54 -5.34 -16.02 1.39
C VAL A 54 -6.62 -15.53 0.73
N LEU A 55 -7.56 -16.44 0.48
CA LEU A 55 -8.89 -16.08 0.01
C LEU A 55 -9.70 -15.45 1.15
N LYS A 56 -10.24 -14.26 0.89
CA LYS A 56 -11.08 -13.48 1.78
C LYS A 56 -12.40 -13.16 1.10
N THR A 57 -13.40 -12.85 1.91
CA THR A 57 -14.73 -12.44 1.44
C THR A 57 -15.05 -11.09 2.06
N CYS A 58 -15.59 -10.19 1.23
CA CYS A 58 -16.08 -8.90 1.68
C CYS A 58 -17.30 -9.05 2.61
N GLY A 59 -17.62 -7.99 3.35
CA GLY A 59 -18.81 -7.99 4.19
C GLY A 59 -20.11 -8.05 3.37
N PRO A 60 -21.25 -8.36 3.99
CA PRO A 60 -22.55 -8.39 3.32
C PRO A 60 -22.86 -7.07 2.57
N GLY A 61 -23.30 -7.17 1.32
CA GLY A 61 -23.63 -6.02 0.46
C GLY A 61 -22.42 -5.25 -0.09
N THR A 62 -21.21 -5.80 0.07
CA THR A 62 -19.97 -5.22 -0.44
C THR A 62 -19.19 -6.22 -1.28
N ALA A 63 -18.46 -5.72 -2.26
CA ALA A 63 -17.66 -6.52 -3.19
C ALA A 63 -16.28 -5.92 -3.38
N PHE A 64 -15.34 -6.76 -3.85
CA PHE A 64 -13.95 -6.34 -3.95
C PHE A 64 -13.72 -5.44 -5.18
N GLN A 65 -13.35 -4.19 -4.94
CA GLN A 65 -13.00 -3.24 -5.98
C GLN A 65 -11.49 -3.26 -6.26
N ALA A 66 -11.08 -3.97 -7.32
CA ALA A 66 -9.66 -4.12 -7.68
C ALA A 66 -8.92 -2.78 -7.92
N LYS A 67 -9.60 -1.75 -8.41
CA LYS A 67 -9.03 -0.40 -8.65
C LYS A 67 -8.53 0.26 -7.37
N THR A 68 -9.21 0.02 -6.25
CA THR A 68 -8.92 0.63 -4.94
C THR A 68 -8.40 -0.38 -3.92
N SER A 69 -8.43 -1.68 -4.25
CA SER A 69 -8.05 -2.79 -3.38
C SER A 69 -8.81 -2.82 -2.05
N VAL A 70 -10.08 -2.38 -2.05
CA VAL A 70 -10.97 -2.39 -0.88
C VAL A 70 -12.32 -2.99 -1.23
N CYS A 71 -13.07 -3.39 -0.20
CA CYS A 71 -14.49 -3.75 -0.35
C CYS A 71 -15.32 -2.47 -0.44
N ASP A 72 -16.00 -2.28 -1.57
CA ASP A 72 -16.93 -1.17 -1.80
C ASP A 72 -18.36 -1.74 -1.96
N PHE A 73 -19.38 -0.89 -1.97
CA PHE A 73 -20.76 -1.33 -2.21
C PHE A 73 -20.86 -2.08 -3.55
N GLU A 74 -21.46 -3.26 -3.55
CA GLU A 74 -21.53 -4.15 -4.73
C GLU A 74 -22.09 -3.43 -5.99
N ARG A 75 -23.03 -2.51 -5.80
CA ARG A 75 -23.64 -1.66 -6.84
C ARG A 75 -22.72 -0.60 -7.45
N LEU A 76 -21.48 -0.51 -6.99
CA LEU A 76 -20.45 0.38 -7.53
C LEU A 76 -19.31 -0.42 -8.16
N VAL A 77 -19.26 -1.74 -7.94
CA VAL A 77 -18.17 -2.61 -8.34
C VAL A 77 -18.47 -3.23 -9.69
N GLU A 78 -17.66 -2.87 -10.69
CA GLU A 78 -17.85 -3.31 -12.09
C GLU A 78 -17.95 -4.84 -12.27
N SER A 79 -17.22 -5.62 -11.46
CA SER A 79 -17.23 -7.08 -11.54
C SER A 79 -18.50 -7.74 -11.01
N CYS A 80 -19.38 -7.01 -10.31
CA CYS A 80 -20.63 -7.56 -9.76
C CYS A 80 -21.87 -7.29 -10.62
N TRP A 81 -21.78 -6.53 -11.71
CA TRP A 81 -22.94 -6.24 -12.56
C TRP A 81 -23.44 -7.42 -13.38
N HIS A 82 -22.63 -8.47 -13.52
CA HIS A 82 -22.92 -9.65 -14.36
C HIS A 82 -23.36 -10.88 -13.57
N HIS A 83 -23.83 -10.69 -12.33
CA HIS A 83 -24.24 -11.78 -11.45
C HIS A 83 -25.68 -12.22 -11.66
#